data_AF-X0U627-F1
#
_entry.id   AF-X0U627-F1
#
_cell.length_a   1.000
_cell.length_b   1.000
_cell.length_c   1.000
_cell.angle_alpha   90.00
_cell.angle_beta   90.00
_cell.angle_gamma   90.00
#
_symmetry.space_group_name_H-M   'P 1'
#
loop_
_entity.id
_entity.type
_entity.pdbx_description
1 polymer ?
#
loop_
_entity_poly.entity_id
_entity_poly.type
_entity_poly.pdbx_seq_one_letter_code
_entity_poly.pdbx_strand_id
1 'polypeptide(L)'
;SPEVIAELERHISRIQASGMVKQMPLDKALNEGIVARFDPSPPYVHHIGELVDLERLRQSGLKVLVDSMYGAGMGYFRSILSGGATEVTEIHGERNPLFPGLQPEPIASNLIELSARVKGDGASVGLATDGDADRIGILDERGEFLTPLQVFALLALYLLEVCDQRGAIIKTITSTSMLYRLGELYGVPVHETAVGFKYVAPKMLAEGALIGGEESGGFAFRSHMPERDGILSGLFFLDLMVREQKSPSQLVDYLFSKVGPHYYERIDVEFPAGEREAI
;
A
#
# COMPACT_ATOMS: atom_id res chain seq x y z
N SER A 1 8.34 -2.72 17.43
CA SER A 1 8.25 -1.49 18.22
C SER A 1 9.65 -0.89 18.43
N PRO A 2 9.79 0.36 18.88
CA PRO A 2 11.08 0.96 19.19
C PRO A 2 11.94 0.15 20.17
N GLU A 3 11.32 -0.51 21.15
CA GLU A 3 12.04 -1.32 22.15
C GLU A 3 12.74 -2.53 21.50
N VAL A 4 12.04 -3.24 20.61
CA VAL A 4 12.59 -4.39 19.88
C VAL A 4 13.74 -3.96 18.95
N ILE A 5 13.58 -2.82 18.27
CA ILE A 5 14.63 -2.27 17.39
C ILE A 5 15.89 -1.98 18.21
N ALA A 6 15.76 -1.27 19.33
CA ALA A 6 16.90 -0.95 20.20
C ALA A 6 17.56 -2.20 20.80
N GLU A 7 16.80 -3.26 21.08
CA GLU A 7 17.37 -4.53 21.50
C GLU A 7 18.17 -5.21 20.39
N LEU A 8 17.64 -5.27 19.17
CA LEU A 8 18.33 -5.82 18.01
C LEU A 8 19.61 -5.06 17.69
N GLU A 9 19.58 -3.72 17.71
CA GLU A 9 20.76 -2.88 17.49
C GLU A 9 21.87 -3.18 18.51
N ARG A 10 21.53 -3.30 19.80
CA ARG A 10 22.51 -3.70 20.84
C ARG A 10 23.09 -5.09 20.60
N HIS A 11 22.28 -6.05 20.16
CA HIS A 11 22.75 -7.38 19.81
C HIS A 11 23.69 -7.36 18.61
N ILE A 12 23.36 -6.60 17.55
CA ILE A 12 24.21 -6.42 16.37
C ILE A 12 25.55 -5.80 16.77
N SER A 13 25.56 -4.73 17.55
CA SER A 13 26.81 -4.09 18.01
C SER A 13 27.68 -5.05 18.82
N ARG A 14 27.07 -5.86 19.71
CA ARG A 14 27.80 -6.88 20.48
C ARG A 14 28.42 -7.95 19.58
N ILE A 15 27.66 -8.43 18.59
CA ILE A 15 28.13 -9.44 17.64
C ILE A 15 29.28 -8.88 16.80
N GLN A 16 29.13 -7.66 16.26
CA GLN A 16 30.17 -6.96 15.50
C GLN A 16 31.45 -6.78 16.30
N ALA A 17 31.35 -6.38 17.57
CA ALA A 17 32.50 -6.22 18.46
C ALA A 17 33.19 -7.56 18.78
N SER A 18 32.40 -8.64 18.95
CA SER A 18 32.94 -9.96 19.29
C SER A 18 33.49 -10.74 18.09
N GLY A 19 33.04 -10.44 16.87
CA GLY A 19 33.30 -11.22 15.66
C GLY A 19 32.70 -12.64 15.66
N MET A 20 31.97 -13.03 16.72
CA MET A 20 31.45 -14.39 16.90
C MET A 20 30.03 -14.51 16.35
N VAL A 21 29.91 -14.95 15.10
CA VAL A 21 28.62 -15.31 14.47
C VAL A 21 28.55 -16.83 14.38
N LYS A 22 27.48 -17.43 14.93
CA LYS A 22 27.20 -18.85 14.70
C LYS A 22 26.74 -19.02 13.24
N GLN A 23 27.45 -19.87 12.49
CA GLN A 23 27.18 -20.13 11.08
C GLN A 23 27.03 -21.63 10.84
N MET A 24 26.25 -22.00 9.82
CA MET A 24 26.18 -23.36 9.32
C MET A 24 26.03 -23.37 7.79
N PRO A 25 26.49 -24.41 7.08
CA PRO A 25 26.22 -24.55 5.65
C PRO A 25 24.72 -24.67 5.35
N LEU A 26 24.25 -24.02 4.29
CA LEU A 26 22.83 -24.04 3.88
C LEU A 26 22.32 -25.47 3.67
N ASP A 27 23.09 -26.33 3.00
CA ASP A 27 22.69 -27.73 2.75
C ASP A 27 22.49 -28.50 4.04
N LYS A 28 23.32 -28.23 5.06
CA LYS A 28 23.13 -28.82 6.40
C LYS A 28 21.86 -28.30 7.05
N ALA A 29 21.59 -27.00 6.96
CA ALA A 29 20.39 -26.38 7.51
C ALA A 29 19.10 -26.90 6.86
N LEU A 30 19.12 -27.14 5.54
CA LEU A 30 18.03 -27.76 4.78
C LEU A 30 17.83 -29.23 5.21
N ASN A 31 18.92 -30.00 5.30
CA ASN A 31 18.86 -31.42 5.70
C ASN A 31 18.40 -31.62 7.14
N GLU A 32 18.75 -30.71 8.05
CA GLU A 32 18.31 -30.72 9.46
C GLU A 32 16.91 -30.11 9.65
N GLY A 33 16.26 -29.61 8.58
CA GLY A 33 14.91 -29.03 8.65
C GLY A 33 14.85 -27.67 9.35
N ILE A 34 16.00 -26.99 9.52
CA ILE A 34 16.08 -25.63 10.09
C ILE A 34 15.59 -24.60 9.07
N VAL A 35 15.86 -24.83 7.78
CA VAL A 35 15.38 -24.01 6.66
C VAL A 35 14.38 -24.82 5.85
N ALA A 36 13.23 -24.22 5.55
CA ALA A 36 12.21 -24.77 4.67
C ALA A 36 11.89 -23.80 3.54
N ARG A 37 11.64 -24.33 2.34
CA ARG A 37 11.09 -23.54 1.23
C ARG A 37 9.58 -23.72 1.22
N PHE A 38 8.86 -22.63 1.08
CA PHE A 38 7.41 -22.63 0.95
C PHE A 38 6.96 -21.53 0.00
N ASP A 39 5.77 -21.68 -0.56
CA ASP A 39 5.11 -20.67 -1.37
C ASP A 39 4.09 -19.92 -0.50
N PRO A 40 4.30 -18.63 -0.19
CA PRO A 40 3.36 -17.83 0.59
C PRO A 40 2.12 -17.41 -0.20
N SER A 41 2.14 -17.48 -1.54
CA SER A 41 1.08 -16.90 -2.37
C SER A 41 -0.29 -17.57 -2.18
N PRO A 42 -0.43 -18.91 -2.16
CA PRO A 42 -1.74 -19.54 -1.96
C PRO A 42 -2.46 -19.17 -0.64
N PRO A 43 -1.83 -19.25 0.56
CA PRO A 43 -2.50 -18.85 1.80
C PRO A 43 -2.77 -17.34 1.85
N TYR A 44 -1.89 -16.52 1.28
CA TYR A 44 -2.11 -15.08 1.16
C TYR A 44 -3.34 -14.77 0.30
N VAL A 45 -3.41 -15.30 -0.92
CA VAL A 45 -4.54 -15.06 -1.85
C VAL A 45 -5.85 -15.60 -1.27
N HIS A 46 -5.81 -16.74 -0.58
CA HIS A 46 -6.98 -17.26 0.12
C HIS A 46 -7.51 -16.27 1.16
N HIS A 47 -6.62 -15.76 2.02
CA HIS A 47 -6.98 -14.78 3.05
C HIS A 47 -7.50 -13.46 2.46
N ILE A 48 -6.88 -12.96 1.39
CA ILE A 48 -7.37 -11.77 0.66
C ILE A 48 -8.79 -11.98 0.14
N GLY A 49 -9.12 -13.19 -0.33
CA GLY A 49 -10.49 -13.54 -0.75
C GLY A 49 -11.53 -13.56 0.37
N GLU A 50 -11.13 -13.56 1.63
CA GLU A 50 -12.02 -13.38 2.78
C GLU A 50 -12.33 -11.89 3.05
N LEU A 51 -11.48 -10.98 2.55
CA LEU A 51 -11.55 -9.54 2.81
C LEU A 51 -12.23 -8.78 1.66
N VAL A 52 -12.15 -9.29 0.43
CA VAL A 52 -12.73 -8.66 -0.77
C VAL A 52 -13.34 -9.70 -1.70
N ASP A 53 -14.45 -9.36 -2.34
CA ASP A 53 -15.15 -10.21 -3.31
C ASP A 53 -14.36 -10.29 -4.63
N LEU A 54 -13.43 -11.24 -4.69
CA LEU A 54 -12.55 -11.44 -5.84
C LEU A 54 -13.33 -11.84 -7.10
N GLU A 55 -14.46 -12.53 -6.96
CA GLU A 55 -15.25 -12.94 -8.12
C GLU A 55 -15.91 -11.73 -8.78
N ARG A 56 -16.46 -10.81 -7.98
CA ARG A 56 -16.96 -9.54 -8.50
C ARG A 56 -15.88 -8.76 -9.25
N LEU A 57 -14.67 -8.72 -8.70
CA LEU A 57 -13.55 -8.03 -9.34
C LEU A 57 -13.12 -8.71 -10.64
N ARG A 58 -13.15 -10.05 -10.70
CA ARG A 58 -12.90 -10.80 -11.95
C ARG A 58 -13.96 -10.53 -13.00
N GLN A 59 -15.22 -10.39 -12.62
CA GLN A 59 -16.34 -10.23 -13.56
C GLN A 59 -16.67 -8.77 -13.92
N SER A 60 -16.02 -7.79 -13.31
CA SER A 60 -16.36 -6.38 -13.49
C SER A 60 -16.03 -5.80 -14.86
N GLY A 61 -15.12 -6.45 -15.62
CA GLY A 61 -14.73 -5.99 -16.96
C GLY A 61 -13.80 -4.78 -16.94
N LEU A 62 -13.13 -4.53 -15.80
CA LEU A 62 -12.15 -3.45 -15.70
C LEU A 62 -10.93 -3.75 -16.58
N LYS A 63 -10.33 -2.69 -17.13
CA LYS A 63 -9.01 -2.76 -17.75
C LYS A 63 -7.99 -2.19 -16.78
N VAL A 64 -7.27 -3.06 -16.10
CA VAL A 64 -6.30 -2.69 -15.06
C VAL A 64 -4.90 -2.76 -15.64
N LEU A 65 -4.17 -1.65 -15.58
CA LEU A 65 -2.75 -1.63 -15.92
C LEU A 65 -1.92 -1.58 -14.63
N VAL A 66 -0.99 -2.51 -14.48
CA VAL A 66 -0.19 -2.69 -13.28
C VAL A 66 1.28 -2.46 -13.58
N ASP A 67 1.98 -1.68 -12.76
CA ASP A 67 3.44 -1.58 -12.75
C ASP A 67 3.98 -2.11 -11.42
N SER A 68 4.56 -3.31 -11.45
CA SER A 68 5.15 -3.90 -10.26
C SER A 68 6.57 -3.39 -10.00
N MET A 69 7.11 -2.53 -10.89
CA MET A 69 8.43 -1.93 -10.81
C MET A 69 9.56 -2.96 -10.58
N TYR A 70 9.43 -4.15 -11.16
CA TYR A 70 10.30 -5.33 -10.94
C TYR A 70 10.34 -5.88 -9.49
N GLY A 71 9.46 -5.38 -8.62
CA GLY A 71 9.37 -5.70 -7.20
C GLY A 71 8.63 -7.01 -6.88
N ALA A 72 8.50 -7.28 -5.58
CA ALA A 72 7.92 -8.52 -5.06
C ALA A 72 6.42 -8.69 -5.36
N GLY A 73 5.71 -7.59 -5.67
CA GLY A 73 4.30 -7.57 -6.06
C GLY A 73 4.01 -8.16 -7.44
N MET A 74 5.04 -8.49 -8.23
CA MET A 74 4.90 -8.98 -9.60
C MET A 74 3.93 -10.16 -9.72
N GLY A 75 3.02 -10.09 -10.69
CA GLY A 75 2.06 -11.15 -10.99
C GLY A 75 0.90 -11.33 -10.01
N TYR A 76 0.87 -10.66 -8.85
CA TYR A 76 -0.21 -10.84 -7.87
C TYR A 76 -1.56 -10.36 -8.41
N PHE A 77 -1.68 -9.11 -8.86
CA PHE A 77 -2.92 -8.58 -9.43
C PHE A 77 -3.40 -9.43 -10.63
N ARG A 78 -2.48 -9.77 -11.53
CA ARG A 78 -2.77 -10.60 -12.71
C ARG A 78 -3.29 -11.99 -12.31
N SER A 79 -2.65 -12.64 -11.35
CA SER A 79 -3.07 -13.95 -10.84
C SER A 79 -4.44 -13.89 -10.18
N ILE A 80 -4.62 -12.95 -9.24
CA ILE A 80 -5.83 -12.79 -8.42
C ILE A 80 -7.05 -12.50 -9.29
N LEU A 81 -6.90 -11.62 -10.29
CA LEU A 81 -8.00 -11.14 -11.15
C LEU A 81 -8.16 -11.91 -12.47
N SER A 82 -7.38 -12.98 -12.68
CA SER A 82 -7.53 -13.83 -13.86
C SER A 82 -8.84 -14.64 -13.84
N GLY A 83 -9.27 -15.11 -15.02
CA GLY A 83 -10.39 -16.05 -15.16
C GLY A 83 -11.78 -15.42 -15.27
N GLY A 84 -11.88 -14.10 -15.45
CA GLY A 84 -13.15 -13.38 -15.68
C GLY A 84 -13.08 -12.39 -16.84
N ALA A 85 -13.97 -11.38 -16.81
CA ALA A 85 -14.04 -10.31 -17.80
C ALA A 85 -13.00 -9.19 -17.58
N THR A 86 -12.46 -9.05 -16.37
CA THR A 86 -11.43 -8.06 -16.06
C THR A 86 -10.11 -8.42 -16.72
N GLU A 87 -9.52 -7.45 -17.42
CA GLU A 87 -8.26 -7.57 -18.14
C GLU A 87 -7.16 -6.92 -17.33
N VAL A 88 -6.12 -7.67 -16.97
CA VAL A 88 -4.93 -7.14 -16.28
C VAL A 88 -3.72 -7.21 -17.21
N THR A 89 -3.17 -6.04 -17.52
CA THR A 89 -1.88 -5.91 -18.21
C THR A 89 -0.84 -5.48 -17.20
N GLU A 90 0.35 -6.08 -17.25
CA GLU A 90 1.45 -5.75 -16.34
C GLU A 90 2.66 -5.23 -17.13
N ILE A 91 3.28 -4.17 -16.63
CA ILE A 91 4.60 -3.67 -17.03
C ILE A 91 5.58 -3.92 -15.90
N HIS A 92 6.85 -4.14 -16.25
CA HIS A 92 7.90 -4.47 -15.28
C HIS A 92 7.50 -5.64 -14.35
N GLY A 93 6.72 -6.58 -14.88
CA GLY A 93 6.17 -7.74 -14.17
C GLY A 93 7.10 -8.96 -14.16
N GLU A 94 8.35 -8.78 -14.57
CA GLU A 94 9.38 -9.80 -14.56
C GLU A 94 10.42 -9.58 -13.45
N ARG A 95 11.09 -10.65 -13.04
CA ARG A 95 12.17 -10.55 -12.06
C ARG A 95 13.40 -9.90 -12.69
N ASN A 96 13.66 -8.65 -12.33
CA ASN A 96 14.88 -7.94 -12.71
C ASN A 96 15.51 -7.22 -11.51
N PRO A 97 16.52 -7.81 -10.85
CA PRO A 97 17.14 -7.22 -9.66
C PRO A 97 17.97 -5.97 -9.94
N LEU A 98 18.11 -5.56 -11.21
CA LEU A 98 18.83 -4.34 -11.60
C LEU A 98 17.94 -3.10 -11.65
N PHE A 99 16.61 -3.24 -11.59
CA PHE A 99 15.64 -2.13 -11.66
C PHE A 99 15.99 -1.10 -12.76
N PRO A 100 16.16 -1.53 -14.03
CA PRO A 100 16.71 -0.66 -15.06
C PRO A 100 15.81 0.55 -15.31
N GLY A 101 16.39 1.75 -15.17
CA GLY A 101 15.72 3.00 -15.53
C GLY A 101 14.64 3.45 -14.55
N LEU A 102 14.49 2.81 -13.38
CA LEU A 102 13.49 3.18 -12.39
C LEU A 102 13.99 3.01 -10.95
N GLN A 103 13.42 3.81 -10.05
CA GLN A 103 13.45 3.57 -8.61
C GLN A 103 12.11 2.95 -8.24
N PRO A 104 12.06 1.76 -7.59
CA PRO A 104 10.82 1.05 -7.29
C PRO A 104 10.07 1.72 -6.14
N GLU A 105 9.53 2.90 -6.42
CA GLU A 105 8.75 3.74 -5.52
C GLU A 105 7.62 4.41 -6.32
N PRO A 106 6.34 4.18 -5.96
CA PRO A 106 5.19 4.57 -6.75
C PRO A 106 4.78 6.04 -6.53
N ILE A 107 5.69 6.95 -6.86
CA ILE A 107 5.45 8.41 -6.89
C ILE A 107 5.25 8.91 -8.31
N ALA A 108 4.53 10.02 -8.48
CA ALA A 108 4.16 10.56 -9.80
C ALA A 108 5.35 10.67 -10.77
N SER A 109 6.52 11.10 -10.31
CA SER A 109 7.74 11.23 -11.13
C SER A 109 8.28 9.91 -11.68
N ASN A 110 7.99 8.79 -11.02
CA ASN A 110 8.44 7.45 -11.43
C ASN A 110 7.41 6.72 -12.29
N LEU A 111 6.16 7.21 -12.34
CA LEU A 111 5.03 6.56 -13.02
C LEU A 111 4.71 7.16 -14.38
N ILE A 112 5.68 7.82 -15.02
CA ILE A 112 5.47 8.51 -16.31
C ILE A 112 5.07 7.54 -17.42
N GLU A 113 5.72 6.37 -17.50
CA GLU A 113 5.34 5.33 -18.47
C GLU A 113 3.93 4.80 -18.19
N LEU A 114 3.64 4.47 -16.93
CA LEU A 114 2.34 3.96 -16.53
C LEU A 114 1.23 4.97 -16.84
N SER A 115 1.43 6.24 -16.53
CA SER A 115 0.51 7.34 -16.85
C SER A 115 0.22 7.43 -18.35
N ALA A 116 1.27 7.42 -19.18
CA ALA A 116 1.13 7.47 -20.63
C ALA A 116 0.38 6.25 -21.17
N ARG A 117 0.67 5.05 -20.64
CA ARG A 117 0.04 3.79 -21.03
C ARG A 117 -1.42 3.70 -20.58
N VAL A 118 -1.77 4.15 -19.37
CA VAL A 118 -3.17 4.19 -18.91
C VAL A 118 -4.03 4.97 -19.91
N LYS A 119 -3.55 6.14 -20.32
CA LYS A 119 -4.23 6.99 -21.29
C LYS A 119 -4.23 6.40 -22.70
N GLY A 120 -3.11 5.83 -23.15
CA GLY A 120 -2.94 5.27 -24.48
C GLY A 120 -3.74 3.98 -24.71
N ASP A 121 -3.78 3.11 -23.70
CA ASP A 121 -4.42 1.79 -23.76
C ASP A 121 -5.92 1.87 -23.39
N GLY A 122 -6.38 3.03 -22.90
CA GLY A 122 -7.74 3.22 -22.41
C GLY A 122 -8.04 2.36 -21.17
N ALA A 123 -7.06 2.27 -20.27
CA ALA A 123 -7.21 1.53 -19.01
C ALA A 123 -8.19 2.26 -18.08
N SER A 124 -8.93 1.49 -17.29
CA SER A 124 -9.85 2.02 -16.28
C SER A 124 -9.12 2.64 -15.09
N VAL A 125 -7.90 2.15 -14.80
CA VAL A 125 -7.06 2.55 -13.68
C VAL A 125 -5.63 2.03 -13.88
N GLY A 126 -4.64 2.80 -13.42
CA GLY A 126 -3.26 2.35 -13.26
C GLY A 126 -2.94 2.06 -11.79
N LEU A 127 -2.28 0.94 -11.50
CA LEU A 127 -1.83 0.55 -10.17
C LEU A 127 -0.31 0.34 -10.18
N ALA A 128 0.40 0.80 -9.15
CA ALA A 128 1.84 0.59 -9.03
C ALA A 128 2.25 0.20 -7.61
N THR A 129 3.11 -0.81 -7.46
CA THR A 129 3.65 -1.23 -6.16
C THR A 129 5.14 -0.94 -6.05
N ASP A 130 5.65 -0.68 -4.85
CA ASP A 130 7.08 -0.55 -4.60
C ASP A 130 7.80 -1.90 -4.51
N GLY A 131 9.10 -1.86 -4.16
CA GLY A 131 9.99 -3.02 -4.21
C GLY A 131 9.52 -4.24 -3.41
N ASP A 132 8.94 -4.05 -2.23
CA ASP A 132 8.36 -5.11 -1.38
C ASP A 132 6.82 -5.14 -1.40
N ALA A 133 6.19 -4.28 -2.19
CA ALA A 133 4.75 -4.17 -2.41
C ALA A 133 3.92 -3.80 -1.16
N ASP A 134 4.53 -3.08 -0.22
CA ASP A 134 3.85 -2.54 0.95
C ASP A 134 3.11 -1.21 0.64
N ARG A 135 3.45 -0.55 -0.47
CA ARG A 135 2.80 0.68 -0.96
C ARG A 135 2.02 0.47 -2.26
N ILE A 136 1.06 1.37 -2.47
CA ILE A 136 0.30 1.48 -3.72
C ILE A 136 0.31 2.92 -4.25
N GLY A 137 0.62 3.08 -5.53
CA GLY A 137 0.31 4.27 -6.33
C GLY A 137 -0.87 3.99 -7.25
N ILE A 138 -1.71 5.01 -7.46
CA ILE A 138 -2.93 4.89 -8.27
C ILE A 138 -2.97 6.03 -9.27
N LEU A 139 -3.25 5.69 -10.52
CA LEU A 139 -3.52 6.63 -11.61
C LEU A 139 -4.98 6.50 -12.03
N ASP A 140 -5.63 7.63 -12.26
CA ASP A 140 -6.99 7.65 -12.78
C ASP A 140 -7.08 7.21 -14.25
N GLU A 141 -8.30 7.15 -14.80
CA GLU A 141 -8.53 6.75 -16.18
C GLU A 141 -7.94 7.72 -17.23
N ARG A 142 -7.43 8.87 -16.80
CA ARG A 142 -6.81 9.91 -17.64
C ARG A 142 -5.29 9.87 -17.55
N GLY A 143 -4.74 9.01 -16.69
CA GLY A 143 -3.31 8.93 -16.39
C GLY A 143 -2.85 9.94 -15.33
N GLU A 144 -3.76 10.55 -14.56
CA GLU A 144 -3.42 11.51 -13.51
C GLU A 144 -3.20 10.80 -12.18
N PHE A 145 -2.15 11.18 -11.46
CA PHE A 145 -1.76 10.53 -10.21
C PHE A 145 -2.65 10.97 -9.06
N LEU A 146 -3.25 10.00 -8.35
CA LEU A 146 -3.93 10.24 -7.09
C LEU A 146 -2.88 10.35 -5.98
N THR A 147 -2.92 11.44 -5.22
CA THR A 147 -2.02 11.59 -4.07
C THR A 147 -2.29 10.48 -3.03
N PRO A 148 -1.26 10.01 -2.30
CA PRO A 148 -1.46 9.04 -1.21
C PRO A 148 -2.51 9.48 -0.20
N LEU A 149 -2.63 10.79 0.02
CA LEU A 149 -3.64 11.40 0.89
C LEU A 149 -5.07 11.19 0.38
N GLN A 150 -5.30 11.31 -0.93
CA GLN A 150 -6.60 11.01 -1.54
C GLN A 150 -6.88 9.51 -1.49
N VAL A 151 -5.89 8.67 -1.81
CA VAL A 151 -6.04 7.20 -1.75
C VAL A 151 -6.41 6.77 -0.33
N PHE A 152 -5.73 7.28 0.70
CA PHE A 152 -6.05 6.95 2.08
C PHE A 152 -7.49 7.33 2.46
N ALA A 153 -7.92 8.54 2.10
CA ALA A 153 -9.28 8.99 2.36
C ALA A 153 -10.33 8.19 1.58
N LEU A 154 -10.04 7.78 0.35
CA LEU A 154 -10.92 6.91 -0.45
C LEU A 154 -11.04 5.50 0.14
N LEU A 155 -9.94 4.91 0.61
CA LEU A 155 -9.95 3.61 1.26
C LEU A 155 -10.70 3.66 2.61
N ALA A 156 -10.53 4.74 3.38
CA ALA A 156 -11.32 4.96 4.59
C ALA A 156 -12.82 5.13 4.26
N LEU A 157 -13.15 5.93 3.24
CA LEU A 157 -14.53 6.11 2.76
C LEU A 157 -15.15 4.78 2.31
N TYR A 158 -14.40 3.96 1.57
CA TYR A 158 -14.83 2.62 1.14
C TYR A 158 -15.20 1.75 2.35
N LEU A 159 -14.33 1.66 3.35
CA LEU A 159 -14.60 0.83 4.53
C LEU A 159 -15.78 1.37 5.34
N LEU A 160 -15.92 2.68 5.47
CA LEU A 160 -16.96 3.33 6.28
C LEU A 160 -18.34 3.37 5.60
N GLU A 161 -18.41 3.79 4.34
CA GLU A 161 -19.67 4.01 3.62
C GLU A 161 -20.09 2.77 2.82
N VAL A 162 -19.15 2.16 2.11
CA VAL A 162 -19.45 1.09 1.16
C VAL A 162 -19.50 -0.27 1.87
N CYS A 163 -18.55 -0.56 2.75
CA CYS A 163 -18.57 -1.78 3.57
C CYS A 163 -19.36 -1.65 4.87
N ASP A 164 -19.86 -0.45 5.19
CA ASP A 164 -20.58 -0.10 6.42
C ASP A 164 -19.86 -0.58 7.70
N GLN A 165 -18.53 -0.53 7.71
CA GLN A 165 -17.72 -0.88 8.87
C GLN A 165 -17.51 0.34 9.77
N ARG A 166 -17.17 0.10 11.04
CA ARG A 166 -16.86 1.17 12.01
C ARG A 166 -15.64 0.83 12.85
N GLY A 167 -14.94 1.87 13.24
CA GLY A 167 -13.91 1.91 14.28
C GLY A 167 -12.77 2.85 13.90
N ALA A 168 -11.75 2.87 14.75
CA ALA A 168 -10.78 3.96 14.73
C ALA A 168 -9.98 4.05 13.41
N ILE A 169 -9.63 5.28 13.02
CA ILE A 169 -8.68 5.55 11.93
C ILE A 169 -7.37 5.99 12.56
N ILE A 170 -6.25 5.36 12.19
CA ILE A 170 -4.91 5.76 12.67
C ILE A 170 -4.15 6.43 11.52
N LYS A 171 -3.72 7.67 11.72
CA LYS A 171 -2.96 8.43 10.73
C LYS A 171 -1.66 8.98 11.31
N THR A 172 -0.67 9.23 10.46
CA THR A 172 0.50 10.03 10.83
C THR A 172 0.17 11.52 10.84
N ILE A 173 0.94 12.31 11.58
CA ILE A 173 0.77 13.77 11.69
C ILE A 173 0.86 14.50 10.33
N THR A 174 1.61 13.95 9.39
CA THR A 174 1.85 14.44 8.02
C THR A 174 0.74 14.06 7.04
N SER A 175 -0.27 13.30 7.48
CA SER A 175 -1.37 12.85 6.64
C SER A 175 -2.55 13.85 6.59
N THR A 176 -3.56 13.53 5.79
CA THR A 176 -4.66 14.43 5.41
C THR A 176 -5.64 14.76 6.54
N SER A 177 -6.22 15.96 6.49
CA SER A 177 -7.37 16.36 7.32
C SER A 177 -8.70 15.76 6.85
N MET A 178 -8.77 15.20 5.64
CA MET A 178 -9.98 14.54 5.12
C MET A 178 -10.45 13.41 6.05
N LEU A 179 -9.52 12.69 6.69
CA LEU A 179 -9.84 11.61 7.62
C LEU A 179 -10.57 12.11 8.87
N TYR A 180 -10.29 13.34 9.34
CA TYR A 180 -11.05 13.93 10.43
C TYR A 180 -12.50 14.19 10.03
N ARG A 181 -12.73 14.72 8.81
CA ARG A 181 -14.07 14.94 8.27
C ARG A 181 -14.84 13.63 8.11
N LEU A 182 -14.18 12.58 7.62
CA LEU A 182 -14.79 11.24 7.58
C LEU A 182 -15.08 10.72 8.99
N GLY A 183 -14.14 10.87 9.93
CA GLY A 183 -14.35 10.50 11.34
C GLY A 183 -15.60 11.15 11.95
N GLU A 184 -15.75 12.46 11.74
CA GLU A 184 -16.94 13.22 12.14
C GLU A 184 -18.22 12.70 11.46
N LEU A 185 -18.17 12.48 10.14
CA LEU A 185 -19.33 12.09 9.32
C LEU A 185 -19.87 10.69 9.67
N TYR A 186 -19.00 9.72 9.95
CA TYR A 186 -19.39 8.33 10.26
C TYR A 186 -19.34 7.99 11.76
N GLY A 187 -19.00 8.96 12.61
CA GLY A 187 -18.98 8.81 14.06
C GLY A 187 -17.89 7.85 14.56
N VAL A 188 -16.69 7.91 13.96
CA VAL A 188 -15.53 7.08 14.37
C VAL A 188 -14.37 7.94 14.84
N PRO A 189 -13.58 7.48 15.84
CA PRO A 189 -12.44 8.24 16.31
C PRO A 189 -11.29 8.22 15.30
N VAL A 190 -10.53 9.31 15.26
CA VAL A 190 -9.30 9.44 14.46
C VAL A 190 -8.16 9.75 15.41
N HIS A 191 -7.10 8.97 15.35
CA HIS A 191 -5.91 9.14 16.19
C HIS A 191 -4.68 9.44 15.35
N GLU A 192 -3.86 10.36 15.84
CA GLU A 192 -2.58 10.71 15.24
C GLU A 192 -1.40 10.01 15.94
N THR A 193 -0.41 9.62 15.15
CA THR A 193 0.88 9.13 15.61
C THR A 193 2.03 9.91 14.96
N ALA A 194 3.23 9.74 15.51
CA ALA A 194 4.45 10.11 14.80
C ALA A 194 4.59 9.29 13.50
N VAL A 195 5.42 9.80 12.57
CA VAL A 195 5.74 9.11 11.31
C VAL A 195 6.45 7.79 11.58
N GLY A 196 6.07 6.75 10.85
CA GLY A 196 6.60 5.39 10.93
C GLY A 196 5.54 4.38 11.36
N PHE A 197 5.35 3.32 10.56
CA PHE A 197 4.42 2.22 10.84
C PHE A 197 4.66 1.51 12.19
N LYS A 198 5.90 1.61 12.72
CA LYS A 198 6.25 1.15 14.07
C LYS A 198 5.41 1.80 15.19
N TYR A 199 4.77 2.94 14.93
CA TYR A 199 3.82 3.61 15.83
C TYR A 199 2.36 3.36 15.42
N VAL A 200 2.08 3.28 14.10
CA VAL A 200 0.74 3.02 13.56
C VAL A 200 0.25 1.63 13.96
N ALA A 201 1.02 0.58 13.71
CA ALA A 201 0.60 -0.80 13.95
C ALA A 201 0.22 -1.09 15.42
N PRO A 202 1.04 -0.73 16.44
CA PRO A 202 0.63 -0.92 17.84
C PRO A 202 -0.63 -0.13 18.20
N LYS A 203 -0.78 1.08 17.65
CA LYS A 203 -1.97 1.92 17.91
C LYS A 203 -3.21 1.33 17.23
N MET A 204 -3.09 0.75 16.04
CA MET A 204 -4.17 0.04 15.38
C MET A 204 -4.68 -1.13 16.23
N LEU A 205 -3.77 -1.92 16.80
CA LEU A 205 -4.13 -3.03 17.68
C LEU A 205 -4.79 -2.54 18.97
N ALA A 206 -4.27 -1.48 19.58
CA ALA A 206 -4.78 -0.92 20.83
C ALA A 206 -6.19 -0.32 20.69
N GLU A 207 -6.47 0.38 19.59
CA GLU A 207 -7.74 1.07 19.36
C GLU A 207 -8.75 0.23 18.55
N GLY A 208 -8.39 -1.01 18.20
CA GLY A 208 -9.18 -1.85 17.30
C GLY A 208 -9.47 -1.11 15.98
N ALA A 209 -8.44 -0.50 15.38
CA ALA A 209 -8.61 0.37 14.22
C ALA A 209 -9.18 -0.39 13.01
N LEU A 210 -9.92 0.35 12.19
CA LEU A 210 -10.45 -0.08 10.91
C LEU A 210 -9.36 -0.03 9.83
N ILE A 211 -8.59 1.06 9.82
CA ILE A 211 -7.55 1.34 8.85
C ILE A 211 -6.45 2.18 9.51
N GLY A 212 -5.21 1.95 9.11
CA GLY A 212 -4.06 2.79 9.46
C GLY A 212 -3.19 3.07 8.26
N GLY A 213 -2.54 4.23 8.21
CA GLY A 213 -1.81 4.62 7.00
C GLY A 213 -0.84 5.78 7.16
N GLU A 214 0.06 5.87 6.20
CA GLU A 214 1.08 6.92 6.09
C GLU A 214 0.94 7.67 4.76
N GLU A 215 1.43 8.90 4.70
CA GLU A 215 1.48 9.75 3.50
C GLU A 215 2.40 9.20 2.40
N SER A 216 3.17 8.14 2.68
CA SER A 216 4.03 7.45 1.72
C SER A 216 3.29 6.45 0.81
N GLY A 217 1.97 6.26 0.99
CA GLY A 217 1.16 5.36 0.16
C GLY A 217 1.03 3.93 0.69
N GLY A 218 1.36 3.70 1.96
CA GLY A 218 1.22 2.40 2.62
C GLY A 218 0.06 2.40 3.61
N PHE A 219 -0.81 1.40 3.51
CA PHE A 219 -2.04 1.28 4.30
C PHE A 219 -2.21 -0.14 4.86
N ALA A 220 -2.68 -0.25 6.09
CA ALA A 220 -3.05 -1.52 6.73
C ALA A 220 -4.52 -1.51 7.16
N PHE A 221 -5.10 -2.69 7.27
CA PHE A 221 -6.54 -2.88 7.45
C PHE A 221 -6.86 -3.81 8.61
N ARG A 222 -8.02 -3.61 9.24
CA ARG A 222 -8.55 -4.55 10.23
C ARG A 222 -8.72 -5.93 9.62
N SER A 223 -8.55 -6.96 10.44
CA SER A 223 -8.68 -8.37 10.05
C SER A 223 -7.64 -8.83 9.03
N HIS A 224 -6.63 -7.99 8.76
CA HIS A 224 -5.42 -8.33 8.04
C HIS A 224 -4.19 -8.17 8.97
N MET A 225 -2.99 -8.45 8.46
CA MET A 225 -1.77 -8.14 9.19
C MET A 225 -1.72 -6.63 9.53
N PRO A 226 -1.29 -6.24 10.74
CA PRO A 226 -1.10 -4.83 11.10
C PRO A 226 0.19 -4.29 10.46
N GLU A 227 0.32 -4.48 9.15
CA GLU A 227 1.40 -4.04 8.28
C GLU A 227 0.80 -3.59 6.96
N ARG A 228 1.53 -2.77 6.22
CA ARG A 228 1.07 -2.19 4.97
C ARG A 228 0.98 -3.26 3.89
N ASP A 229 -0.07 -3.20 3.07
CA ASP A 229 -0.28 -4.11 1.95
C ASP A 229 -0.80 -3.33 0.73
N GLY A 230 0.07 -3.13 -0.25
CA GLY A 230 -0.25 -2.41 -1.49
C GLY A 230 -1.20 -3.20 -2.40
N ILE A 231 -1.13 -4.53 -2.39
CA ILE A 231 -1.98 -5.40 -3.22
C ILE A 231 -3.42 -5.33 -2.69
N LEU A 232 -3.63 -5.53 -1.39
CA LEU A 232 -4.94 -5.42 -0.76
C LEU A 232 -5.53 -4.01 -0.92
N SER A 233 -4.69 -2.98 -0.75
CA SER A 233 -5.10 -1.59 -0.99
C SER A 233 -5.60 -1.37 -2.42
N GLY A 234 -4.90 -1.91 -3.41
CA GLY A 234 -5.33 -1.87 -4.81
C GLY A 234 -6.65 -2.61 -5.03
N LEU A 235 -6.83 -3.80 -4.46
CA LEU A 235 -8.06 -4.58 -4.60
C LEU A 235 -9.26 -3.89 -3.94
N PHE A 236 -9.09 -3.26 -2.77
CA PHE A 236 -10.13 -2.44 -2.14
C PHE A 236 -10.49 -1.23 -2.99
N PHE A 237 -9.51 -0.59 -3.61
CA PHE A 237 -9.76 0.51 -4.52
C PHE A 237 -10.56 0.06 -5.76
N LEU A 238 -10.23 -1.11 -6.33
CA LEU A 238 -11.00 -1.68 -7.43
C LEU A 238 -12.44 -2.03 -7.00
N ASP A 239 -12.65 -2.60 -5.81
CA ASP A 239 -14.01 -2.92 -5.34
C ASP A 239 -14.81 -1.64 -5.06
N LEU A 240 -14.17 -0.59 -4.56
CA LEU A 240 -14.77 0.75 -4.47
C LEU A 240 -15.25 1.23 -5.85
N MET A 241 -14.40 1.18 -6.88
CA MET A 241 -14.78 1.55 -8.25
C MET A 241 -15.98 0.76 -8.76
N VAL A 242 -15.97 -0.57 -8.57
CA VAL A 242 -17.01 -1.46 -9.07
C VAL A 242 -18.34 -1.23 -8.36
N ARG A 243 -18.34 -1.12 -7.03
CA ARG A 243 -19.57 -0.96 -6.23
C ARG A 243 -20.20 0.40 -6.40
N GLU A 244 -19.37 1.44 -6.52
CA GLU A 244 -19.84 2.81 -6.72
C GLU A 244 -20.13 3.14 -8.18
N GLN A 245 -19.70 2.27 -9.11
CA GLN A 245 -19.78 2.46 -10.57
C GLN A 245 -19.19 3.81 -11.01
N LYS A 246 -18.02 4.15 -10.44
CA LYS A 246 -17.34 5.42 -10.64
C LYS A 246 -15.90 5.17 -11.11
N SER A 247 -15.43 6.00 -12.05
CA SER A 247 -14.02 6.06 -12.40
C SER A 247 -13.20 6.65 -11.23
N PRO A 248 -11.87 6.47 -11.20
CA PRO A 248 -11.05 7.04 -10.12
C PRO A 248 -11.20 8.56 -9.98
N SER A 249 -11.29 9.31 -11.08
CA SER A 249 -11.52 10.76 -11.02
C SER A 249 -12.88 11.11 -10.39
N GLN A 250 -13.93 10.37 -10.74
CA GLN A 250 -15.27 10.53 -10.14
C GLN A 250 -15.31 10.13 -8.66
N LEU A 251 -14.49 9.16 -8.24
CA LEU A 251 -14.34 8.80 -6.84
C LEU A 251 -13.71 9.94 -6.04
N VAL A 252 -12.70 10.62 -6.59
CA VAL A 252 -12.12 11.82 -5.95
C VAL A 252 -13.16 12.94 -5.83
N ASP A 253 -13.91 13.23 -6.89
CA ASP A 253 -15.00 14.21 -6.85
C ASP A 253 -16.06 13.82 -5.79
N TYR A 254 -16.39 12.54 -5.72
CA TYR A 254 -17.32 12.01 -4.74
C TYR A 254 -16.82 12.18 -3.30
N LEU A 255 -15.55 11.86 -3.03
CA LEU A 255 -14.92 12.13 -1.74
C LEU A 255 -15.00 13.62 -1.40
N PHE A 256 -14.63 14.51 -2.32
CA PHE A 256 -14.68 15.95 -2.09
C PHE A 256 -16.09 16.48 -1.87
N SER A 257 -17.12 15.86 -2.45
CA SER A 257 -18.51 16.19 -2.14
C SER A 257 -18.88 15.95 -0.67
N LYS A 258 -18.17 15.03 0.01
CA LYS A 258 -18.38 14.69 1.42
C LYS A 258 -17.53 15.55 2.37
N VAL A 259 -16.25 15.74 2.03
CA VAL A 259 -15.26 16.33 2.96
C VAL A 259 -14.82 17.76 2.57
N GLY A 260 -15.26 18.24 1.41
CA GLY A 260 -14.76 19.47 0.79
C GLY A 260 -13.50 19.25 -0.06
N PRO A 261 -13.17 20.17 -0.97
CA PRO A 261 -11.98 20.07 -1.81
C PRO A 261 -10.70 20.17 -0.97
N HIS A 262 -9.71 19.34 -1.30
CA HIS A 262 -8.39 19.33 -0.66
C HIS A 262 -7.29 19.29 -1.72
N TYR A 263 -6.25 20.08 -1.51
CA TYR A 263 -5.09 20.15 -2.39
C TYR A 263 -3.83 19.94 -1.55
N TYR A 264 -2.87 19.19 -2.10
CA TYR A 264 -1.66 18.82 -1.41
C TYR A 264 -0.47 18.95 -2.36
N GLU A 265 0.62 19.49 -1.84
CA GLU A 265 1.91 19.55 -2.50
C GLU A 265 2.98 19.24 -1.46
N ARG A 266 3.93 18.37 -1.83
CA ARG A 266 5.12 18.07 -1.02
C ARG A 266 6.33 18.68 -1.67
N ILE A 267 7.11 19.43 -0.90
CA ILE A 267 8.38 20.00 -1.34
C ILE A 267 9.48 19.39 -0.49
N ASP A 268 10.25 18.48 -1.08
CA ASP A 268 11.41 17.90 -0.45
C ASP A 268 12.63 18.79 -0.75
N VAL A 269 13.26 19.34 0.29
CA VAL A 269 14.43 20.24 0.17
C VAL A 269 15.65 19.55 0.77
N GLU A 270 16.71 19.41 -0.02
CA GLU A 270 17.97 18.86 0.46
C GLU A 270 18.79 19.90 1.21
N PHE A 271 19.22 19.55 2.42
CA PHE A 271 20.12 20.36 3.23
C PHE A 271 21.46 19.66 3.48
N PRO A 272 22.59 20.40 3.51
CA PRO A 272 23.87 19.87 3.95
C PRO A 272 23.76 19.23 5.32
N ALA A 273 24.40 18.07 5.52
CA ALA A 273 24.26 17.30 6.76
C ALA A 273 24.61 18.11 8.04
N GLY A 274 25.59 19.02 7.96
CA GLY A 274 26.02 19.86 9.09
C GLY A 274 25.05 20.99 9.45
N GLU A 275 24.05 21.29 8.62
CA GLU A 275 23.06 22.34 8.87
C GLU A 275 21.74 21.79 9.42
N ARG A 276 21.55 20.46 9.39
CA ARG A 276 20.29 19.80 9.77
C ARG A 276 19.92 19.92 11.25
N GLU A 277 20.89 20.08 12.16
CA GLU A 277 20.61 20.27 13.59
C GLU A 277 20.15 21.70 13.93
N ALA A 278 20.41 22.67 13.05
CA ALA A 278 20.08 24.07 13.25
C ALA A 278 18.70 24.48 12.68
N ILE A 279 18.03 23.55 11.98
CA ILE A 279 16.73 23.71 11.34
C ILE A 279 15.70 22.93 12.15
#